data_AF-A0A966Y7F8-F1
#
_entry.id   AF-A0A966Y7F8-F1
#
_cell.length_a   1.000
_cell.length_b   1.000
_cell.length_c   1.000
_cell.angle_alpha   90.00
_cell.angle_beta   90.00
_cell.angle_gamma   90.00
#
_symmetry.space_group_name_H-M   'P 1'
#
loop_
_entity.id
_entity.type
_entity.pdbx_description
1 polymer ?
#
loop_
_entity_poly.entity_id
_entity_poly.type
_entity_poly.pdbx_seq_one_letter_code
_entity_poly.pdbx_strand_id
1 'polypeptide(L)'
;MTPLRATLGWMPLVHIRRRIGVAAALYAGAHLLIYALDQKWNLVVVATEIAKRFYLTIGFVALLALVALAITSTNGWQKRLKRNWKRLHWLIYPAALLAIVHFFIQSKVWRALPPGLRTTYPGLLLLAAGATLSTVVFEAAWYGLVNKIDPLRVLAANIDPYLVPRPALKVLLASIAVIAAVAARRGLAALNRFWTKRYIQRTIPTS
;
A
#
# COMPACT_ATOMS: atom_id res chain seq x y z
N MET A 1 -0.99 -9.76 -15.12
CA MET A 1 -0.77 -11.17 -15.54
C MET A 1 0.10 -11.32 -16.80
N THR A 2 0.31 -10.25 -17.59
CA THR A 2 1.12 -10.32 -18.83
C THR A 2 2.65 -10.13 -18.66
N PRO A 3 3.21 -9.42 -17.64
CA PRO A 3 4.67 -9.33 -17.52
C PRO A 3 5.31 -10.52 -16.81
N LEU A 4 4.59 -11.20 -15.91
CA LEU A 4 5.07 -12.39 -15.19
C LEU A 4 5.18 -13.64 -16.08
N ARG A 5 4.49 -13.63 -17.23
CA ARG A 5 4.46 -14.75 -18.19
C ARG A 5 5.73 -14.82 -19.05
N ALA A 6 6.39 -13.69 -19.26
CA ALA A 6 7.57 -13.61 -20.12
C ALA A 6 8.86 -14.01 -19.41
N THR A 7 8.93 -13.88 -18.08
CA THR A 7 10.19 -14.04 -17.34
C THR A 7 10.33 -15.36 -16.60
N LEU A 8 9.24 -16.03 -16.22
CA LEU A 8 9.33 -17.25 -15.38
C LEU A 8 9.13 -18.57 -16.11
N GLY A 9 8.57 -18.65 -17.33
CA GLY A 9 8.32 -19.95 -18.00
C GLY A 9 7.44 -20.94 -17.20
N TRP A 10 6.84 -20.51 -16.09
CA TRP A 10 6.11 -21.37 -15.17
C TRP A 10 4.65 -21.53 -15.59
N MET A 11 4.40 -22.52 -16.46
CA MET A 11 3.07 -23.01 -16.83
C MET A 11 2.11 -23.35 -15.64
N PRO A 12 2.53 -23.73 -14.40
CA PRO A 12 1.57 -24.11 -13.35
C PRO A 12 0.73 -22.97 -12.76
N LEU A 13 1.20 -21.72 -12.83
CA LEU A 13 0.56 -20.57 -12.16
C LEU A 13 -0.85 -20.28 -12.66
N VAL A 14 -1.13 -20.59 -13.93
CA VAL A 14 -2.46 -20.41 -14.54
C VAL A 14 -3.48 -21.39 -13.96
N HIS A 15 -3.06 -22.59 -13.59
CA HIS A 15 -3.94 -23.62 -13.01
C HIS A 15 -4.26 -23.34 -11.54
N ILE A 16 -3.32 -22.73 -10.79
CA ILE A 16 -3.52 -22.43 -9.37
C ILE A 16 -4.11 -21.04 -9.09
N ARG A 17 -4.13 -20.11 -10.06
CA ARG A 17 -4.65 -18.74 -9.88
C ARG A 17 -6.05 -18.70 -9.26
N ARG A 18 -6.92 -19.65 -9.65
CA ARG A 18 -8.30 -19.74 -9.14
C ARG A 18 -8.31 -20.17 -7.68
N ARG A 19 -7.50 -21.18 -7.34
CA ARG A 19 -7.38 -21.68 -5.96
C ARG A 19 -6.85 -20.59 -5.03
N ILE A 20 -5.82 -19.86 -5.47
CA ILE A 20 -5.23 -18.75 -4.71
C ILE A 20 -6.25 -17.62 -4.51
N GLY A 21 -6.98 -17.22 -5.56
CA GLY A 21 -7.99 -16.17 -5.45
C GLY A 21 -9.15 -16.52 -4.50
N VAL A 22 -9.63 -17.76 -4.56
CA VAL A 22 -10.67 -18.24 -3.63
C VAL A 22 -10.13 -18.36 -2.20
N ALA A 23 -8.91 -18.88 -2.03
CA ALA A 23 -8.25 -18.95 -0.72
C ALA A 23 -8.07 -17.55 -0.09
N ALA A 24 -7.69 -16.54 -0.89
CA ALA A 24 -7.58 -15.16 -0.44
C ALA A 24 -8.93 -14.58 0.01
N ALA A 25 -10.02 -14.86 -0.72
CA ALA A 25 -11.37 -14.44 -0.32
C ALA A 25 -11.84 -15.14 0.96
N LEU A 26 -11.56 -16.44 1.10
CA LEU A 26 -11.87 -17.19 2.32
C LEU A 26 -11.08 -16.67 3.53
N TYR A 27 -9.79 -16.39 3.35
CA TYR A 27 -8.96 -15.80 4.39
C TYR A 27 -9.48 -14.41 4.80
N ALA A 28 -9.85 -13.55 3.83
CA ALA A 28 -10.42 -12.25 4.12
C ALA A 28 -11.78 -12.35 4.85
N GLY A 29 -12.61 -13.35 4.50
CA GLY A 29 -13.83 -13.66 5.23
C GLY A 29 -13.56 -14.14 6.66
N ALA A 30 -12.61 -15.06 6.83
CA ALA A 30 -12.17 -15.52 8.15
C ALA A 30 -11.60 -14.37 8.99
N HIS A 31 -10.89 -13.43 8.38
CA HIS A 31 -10.39 -12.23 9.04
C HIS A 31 -11.53 -11.37 9.61
N LEU A 32 -12.60 -11.15 8.83
CA LEU A 32 -13.80 -10.46 9.34
C LEU A 32 -14.49 -11.26 10.45
N LEU A 33 -14.57 -12.59 10.33
CA LEU A 33 -15.17 -13.44 11.37
C LEU A 33 -14.39 -13.39 12.68
N ILE A 34 -13.06 -13.42 12.63
CA ILE A 34 -12.21 -13.27 13.83
C ILE A 34 -12.44 -11.91 14.47
N TYR A 35 -12.55 -10.83 13.67
CA TYR A 35 -12.90 -9.51 14.20
C TYR A 35 -14.30 -9.47 14.83
N ALA A 36 -15.30 -10.11 14.20
CA ALA A 36 -16.63 -10.21 14.78
C ALA A 36 -16.65 -11.01 16.10
N LEU A 37 -15.82 -12.05 16.18
CA LEU A 37 -15.62 -12.84 17.40
C LEU A 37 -14.94 -12.01 18.51
N ASP A 38 -13.95 -11.19 18.17
CA ASP A 38 -13.33 -10.23 19.10
C ASP A 38 -14.35 -9.23 19.66
N GLN A 39 -15.33 -8.84 18.84
CA GLN A 39 -16.48 -8.02 19.24
C GLN A 39 -17.62 -8.82 19.90
N LYS A 40 -17.35 -10.06 20.34
CA LYS A 40 -18.31 -10.97 20.99
C LYS A 40 -19.60 -11.17 20.18
N TRP A 41 -19.48 -11.22 18.85
CA TRP A 41 -20.60 -11.34 17.90
C TRP A 41 -21.60 -10.18 17.93
N ASN A 42 -21.27 -9.03 18.51
CA ASN A 42 -22.11 -7.84 18.46
C ASN A 42 -22.03 -7.17 17.08
N LEU A 43 -22.89 -7.61 16.15
CA LEU A 43 -22.90 -7.14 14.76
C LEU A 43 -23.20 -5.63 14.64
N VAL A 44 -23.94 -5.05 15.58
CA VAL A 44 -24.24 -3.60 15.59
C VAL A 44 -22.96 -2.82 15.86
N VAL A 45 -22.16 -3.25 16.83
CA VAL A 45 -20.86 -2.64 17.14
C VAL A 45 -19.90 -2.80 15.97
N VAL A 46 -19.80 -4.01 15.40
CA VAL A 46 -18.98 -4.30 14.22
C VAL A 46 -19.33 -3.36 13.06
N ALA A 47 -20.60 -3.25 12.70
CA ALA A 47 -21.04 -2.39 11.60
C ALA A 47 -20.76 -0.90 11.90
N THR A 48 -21.01 -0.47 13.14
CA THR A 48 -20.79 0.92 13.55
C THR A 48 -19.29 1.28 13.55
N GLU A 49 -18.43 0.38 14.00
CA GLU A 49 -16.97 0.56 13.96
C GLU A 49 -16.45 0.60 12.51
N ILE A 50 -16.95 -0.28 11.64
CA ILE A 50 -16.58 -0.30 10.21
C ILE A 50 -16.98 1.02 9.54
N ALA A 51 -18.14 1.58 9.89
CA ALA A 51 -18.61 2.86 9.35
C ALA A 51 -17.84 4.06 9.90
N LYS A 52 -17.50 4.06 11.21
CA LYS A 52 -16.82 5.18 11.87
C LYS A 52 -15.32 5.24 11.59
N ARG A 53 -14.68 4.11 11.32
CA ARG A 53 -13.22 4.02 11.15
C ARG A 53 -12.87 3.83 9.68
N PHE A 54 -12.39 4.90 9.04
CA PHE A 54 -12.09 4.93 7.60
C PHE A 54 -11.23 3.75 7.08
N TYR A 55 -10.23 3.31 7.86
CA TYR A 55 -9.39 2.18 7.47
C TYR A 55 -10.15 0.85 7.44
N LEU A 56 -11.12 0.64 8.34
CA LEU A 56 -11.97 -0.56 8.33
C LEU A 56 -12.94 -0.54 7.14
N THR A 57 -13.46 0.64 6.78
CA THR A 57 -14.30 0.80 5.59
C THR A 57 -13.56 0.37 4.31
N ILE A 58 -12.30 0.79 4.15
CA ILE A 58 -11.46 0.38 3.02
C ILE A 58 -11.31 -1.15 2.96
N GLY A 59 -11.01 -1.77 4.10
CA GLY A 59 -10.88 -3.23 4.20
C GLY A 59 -12.18 -3.95 3.85
N PHE A 60 -13.32 -3.42 4.31
CA PHE A 60 -14.63 -3.97 4.00
C PHE A 60 -14.98 -3.87 2.51
N VAL A 61 -14.69 -2.76 1.86
CA VAL A 61 -14.88 -2.61 0.40
C VAL A 61 -14.00 -3.59 -0.37
N ALA A 62 -12.73 -3.78 0.06
CA ALA A 62 -11.85 -4.78 -0.53
C ALA A 62 -12.39 -6.20 -0.37
N LEU A 63 -12.93 -6.52 0.81
CA LEU A 63 -13.58 -7.81 1.07
C LEU A 63 -14.78 -8.03 0.15
N LEU A 64 -15.66 -7.05 -0.01
CA LEU A 64 -16.82 -7.16 -0.90
C LEU A 64 -16.39 -7.43 -2.36
N ALA A 65 -15.34 -6.74 -2.83
CA ALA A 65 -14.78 -7.00 -4.15
C ALA A 65 -14.22 -8.43 -4.28
N LEU A 66 -13.47 -8.91 -3.28
CA LEU A 66 -12.95 -10.28 -3.25
C LEU A 66 -14.05 -11.34 -3.22
N VAL A 67 -15.11 -11.11 -2.44
CA VAL A 67 -16.27 -12.01 -2.38
C VAL A 67 -16.99 -12.07 -3.73
N ALA A 68 -17.24 -10.93 -4.37
CA ALA A 68 -17.83 -10.88 -5.71
C ALA A 68 -16.98 -11.64 -6.75
N LEU A 69 -15.66 -11.48 -6.69
CA LEU A 69 -14.71 -12.21 -7.53
C LEU A 69 -14.72 -13.72 -7.24
N ALA A 70 -14.80 -14.13 -5.97
CA ALA A 70 -14.85 -15.53 -5.58
C ALA A 70 -16.13 -16.23 -6.07
N ILE A 71 -17.29 -15.59 -5.88
CA ILE A 71 -18.59 -16.12 -6.35
C ILE A 71 -18.57 -16.28 -7.88
N THR A 72 -18.08 -15.26 -8.59
CA THR A 72 -18.01 -15.28 -10.07
C THR A 72 -16.83 -16.09 -10.62
N SER A 73 -16.05 -16.74 -9.75
CA SER A 73 -14.98 -17.68 -10.13
C SER A 73 -15.51 -19.09 -10.46
N THR A 74 -16.79 -19.35 -10.23
CA THR A 74 -17.42 -20.65 -10.55
C THR A 74 -17.74 -20.81 -12.04
N ASN A 75 -17.69 -22.06 -12.53
CA ASN A 75 -17.87 -22.40 -13.94
C ASN A 75 -19.24 -21.93 -14.49
N GLY A 76 -20.29 -21.95 -13.66
CA GLY A 76 -21.62 -21.48 -14.04
C GLY A 76 -21.66 -19.98 -14.34
N TRP A 77 -21.06 -19.17 -13.47
CA TRP A 77 -21.00 -17.72 -13.66
C TRP A 77 -20.09 -17.30 -14.81
N GLN A 78 -18.99 -18.03 -15.04
CA GLN A 78 -18.14 -17.83 -16.22
C GLN A 78 -18.91 -18.01 -17.53
N LYS A 79 -19.73 -19.06 -17.63
CA LYS A 79 -20.58 -19.32 -18.79
C LYS A 79 -21.69 -18.27 -18.97
N ARG A 80 -22.25 -17.75 -17.87
CA ARG A 80 -23.32 -16.73 -17.89
C ARG A 80 -22.81 -15.33 -18.28
N LEU A 81 -21.67 -14.91 -17.72
CA LEU A 81 -21.15 -13.53 -17.88
C LEU A 81 -20.31 -13.31 -19.14
N LYS A 82 -19.74 -14.38 -19.74
CA LYS A 82 -18.94 -14.33 -20.97
C LYS A 82 -17.92 -13.17 -20.97
N ARG A 83 -18.08 -12.17 -21.86
CA ARG A 83 -17.15 -11.03 -22.00
C ARG A 83 -17.13 -10.10 -20.77
N ASN A 84 -18.24 -10.00 -20.05
CA ASN A 84 -18.34 -9.19 -18.82
C ASN A 84 -17.60 -9.83 -17.65
N TRP A 85 -17.38 -11.15 -17.66
CA TRP A 85 -16.60 -11.84 -16.64
C TRP A 85 -15.18 -11.27 -16.51
N LYS A 86 -14.52 -11.01 -17.66
CA LYS A 86 -13.17 -10.45 -17.70
C LYS A 86 -13.13 -9.01 -17.19
N ARG A 87 -14.17 -8.21 -17.44
CA ARG A 87 -14.31 -6.85 -16.91
C ARG A 87 -14.46 -6.86 -15.40
N LEU A 88 -15.32 -7.74 -14.88
CA LEU A 88 -15.51 -7.91 -13.44
C LEU A 88 -14.21 -8.38 -12.76
N HIS A 89 -13.51 -9.34 -13.36
CA HIS A 89 -12.23 -9.84 -12.83
C HIS A 89 -11.09 -8.82 -12.87
N TRP A 90 -11.26 -7.70 -13.57
CA TRP A 90 -10.34 -6.58 -13.50
C TRP A 90 -10.40 -5.85 -12.14
N LEU A 91 -11.48 -6.02 -11.36
CA LEU A 91 -11.59 -5.51 -10.00
C LEU A 91 -10.54 -6.09 -9.04
N ILE A 92 -9.84 -7.16 -9.41
CA ILE A 92 -8.74 -7.68 -8.60
C ILE A 92 -7.63 -6.65 -8.40
N TYR A 93 -7.37 -5.79 -9.38
CA TYR A 93 -6.33 -4.76 -9.29
C TYR A 93 -6.66 -3.70 -8.24
N PRO A 94 -7.84 -3.03 -8.29
CA PRO A 94 -8.22 -2.10 -7.23
C PRO A 94 -8.44 -2.81 -5.89
N ALA A 95 -8.97 -4.04 -5.86
CA ALA A 95 -9.13 -4.80 -4.60
C ALA A 95 -7.78 -5.08 -3.92
N ALA A 96 -6.76 -5.48 -4.69
CA ALA A 96 -5.40 -5.69 -4.18
C ALA A 96 -4.78 -4.38 -3.67
N LEU A 97 -4.97 -3.28 -4.39
CA LEU A 97 -4.51 -1.97 -3.96
C LEU A 97 -5.17 -1.54 -2.64
N LEU A 98 -6.49 -1.68 -2.53
CA LEU A 98 -7.23 -1.36 -1.30
C LEU A 98 -6.79 -2.23 -0.12
N ALA A 99 -6.54 -3.52 -0.34
CA ALA A 99 -6.05 -4.43 0.68
C ALA A 99 -4.66 -4.02 1.20
N ILE A 100 -3.75 -3.63 0.30
CA ILE A 100 -2.43 -3.11 0.67
C ILE A 100 -2.57 -1.81 1.48
N VAL A 101 -3.38 -0.87 1.00
CA VAL A 101 -3.63 0.41 1.70
C VAL A 101 -4.24 0.18 3.08
N HIS A 102 -5.23 -0.72 3.19
CA HIS A 102 -5.83 -1.12 4.46
C HIS A 102 -4.77 -1.63 5.45
N PHE A 103 -3.91 -2.56 5.01
CA PHE A 103 -2.83 -3.09 5.83
C PHE A 103 -1.86 -2.00 6.30
N PHE A 104 -1.41 -1.12 5.40
CA PHE A 104 -0.45 -0.07 5.76
C PHE A 104 -1.05 0.95 6.74
N ILE A 105 -2.30 1.37 6.57
CA ILE A 105 -2.95 2.31 7.49
C ILE A 105 -3.19 1.66 8.87
N GLN A 106 -3.58 0.38 8.89
CA GLN A 106 -3.73 -0.38 10.13
C GLN A 106 -2.38 -0.57 10.83
N SER A 107 -1.30 -0.78 10.05
CA SER A 107 0.00 -1.12 10.57
C SER A 107 0.46 -0.08 11.59
N LYS A 108 0.63 -0.52 12.84
CA LYS A 108 1.25 0.31 13.88
C LYS A 108 2.75 0.43 13.66
N VAL A 109 3.30 -0.10 12.56
CA VAL A 109 4.73 -0.02 12.23
C VAL A 109 5.17 1.44 12.24
N TRP A 110 4.44 2.33 11.55
CA TRP A 110 4.71 3.76 11.64
C TRP A 110 4.57 4.29 13.07
N ARG A 111 3.72 3.74 13.93
CA ARG A 111 3.60 4.15 15.34
C ARG A 111 4.70 3.63 16.25
N ALA A 112 5.35 2.54 15.88
CA ALA A 112 6.38 1.86 16.67
C ALA A 112 7.77 2.51 16.55
N LEU A 113 8.07 3.24 15.47
CA LEU A 113 9.36 3.95 15.35
C LEU A 113 9.50 5.05 16.42
N PRO A 114 10.72 5.43 16.84
CA PRO A 114 10.88 6.55 17.76
C PRO A 114 10.29 7.85 17.20
N PRO A 115 9.68 8.73 18.03
CA PRO A 115 9.09 9.99 17.56
C PRO A 115 10.09 10.85 16.79
N GLY A 116 11.35 10.92 17.26
CA GLY A 116 12.41 11.68 16.61
C GLY A 116 12.64 11.27 15.16
N LEU A 117 12.54 9.97 14.84
CA LEU A 117 12.69 9.46 13.47
C LEU A 117 11.53 9.90 12.55
N ARG A 118 10.35 10.17 13.11
CA ARG A 118 9.12 10.41 12.34
C ARG A 118 8.73 11.87 12.24
N THR A 119 9.17 12.69 13.19
CA THR A 119 8.77 14.10 13.29
C THR A 119 9.85 15.06 12.85
N THR A 120 11.13 14.69 12.96
CA THR A 120 12.25 15.58 12.60
C THR A 120 12.66 15.36 11.14
N TYR A 121 13.10 16.44 10.47
CA TYR A 121 13.68 16.33 9.12
C TYR A 121 14.87 15.35 9.03
N PRO A 122 15.85 15.34 9.95
CA PRO A 122 16.92 14.33 9.92
C PRO A 122 16.37 12.91 10.09
N GLY A 123 15.36 12.69 10.93
CA GLY A 123 14.69 11.41 11.07
C GLY A 123 14.02 10.94 9.77
N LEU A 124 13.31 11.84 9.08
CA LEU A 124 12.69 11.53 7.79
C LEU A 124 13.71 11.23 6.70
N LEU A 125 14.84 11.95 6.68
CA LEU A 125 15.95 11.68 5.76
C LEU A 125 16.61 10.33 6.04
N LEU A 126 16.80 9.95 7.31
CA LEU A 126 17.30 8.63 7.70
C LEU A 126 16.36 7.51 7.24
N LEU A 127 15.05 7.71 7.37
CA LEU A 127 14.06 6.75 6.87
C LEU A 127 14.07 6.64 5.35
N ALA A 128 14.18 7.76 4.64
CA ALA A 128 14.32 7.79 3.18
C ALA A 128 15.59 7.07 2.72
N ALA A 129 16.72 7.32 3.39
CA ALA A 129 17.98 6.66 3.11
C ALA A 129 17.90 5.15 3.38
N GLY A 130 17.33 4.75 4.53
CA GLY A 130 17.13 3.35 4.89
C GLY A 130 16.23 2.61 3.90
N ALA A 131 15.13 3.22 3.45
CA ALA A 131 14.25 2.65 2.43
C ALA A 131 14.95 2.49 1.07
N THR A 132 15.74 3.49 0.68
CA THR A 132 16.51 3.47 -0.57
C THR A 132 17.59 2.39 -0.53
N LEU A 133 18.38 2.32 0.56
CA LEU A 133 19.40 1.29 0.77
C LEU A 133 18.79 -0.12 0.80
N SER A 134 17.67 -0.29 1.50
CA SER A 134 16.94 -1.56 1.52
C SER A 134 16.53 -1.99 0.12
N THR A 135 16.10 -1.04 -0.72
CA THR A 135 15.73 -1.30 -2.12
C THR A 135 16.95 -1.68 -2.95
N VAL A 136 18.08 -1.00 -2.78
CA VAL A 136 19.34 -1.33 -3.46
C VAL A 136 19.82 -2.74 -3.10
N VAL A 137 19.82 -3.08 -1.82
CA VAL A 137 20.24 -4.41 -1.33
C VAL A 137 19.29 -5.48 -1.87
N PHE A 138 17.98 -5.23 -1.81
CA PHE A 138 16.99 -6.17 -2.34
C PHE A 138 17.14 -6.37 -3.84
N GLU A 139 17.36 -5.30 -4.62
CA GLU A 139 17.60 -5.36 -6.06
C GLU A 139 18.86 -6.18 -6.36
N ALA A 140 19.99 -5.88 -5.71
CA ALA A 140 21.24 -6.61 -5.88
C ALA A 140 21.11 -8.10 -5.51
N ALA A 141 20.45 -8.41 -4.39
CA ALA A 141 20.21 -9.78 -3.95
C ALA A 141 19.29 -10.53 -4.92
N TRP A 142 18.20 -9.92 -5.38
CA TRP A 142 17.27 -10.54 -6.31
C TRP A 142 17.93 -10.86 -7.66
N TYR A 143 18.67 -9.90 -8.24
CA TYR A 143 19.39 -10.12 -9.50
C TYR A 143 20.51 -11.15 -9.35
N GLY A 144 21.23 -11.16 -8.21
CA GLY A 144 22.24 -12.17 -7.92
C GLY A 144 21.68 -13.58 -7.76
N LEU A 145 20.60 -13.74 -6.99
CA LEU A 145 20.03 -15.05 -6.69
C LEU A 145 19.25 -15.64 -7.88
N VAL A 146 18.45 -14.82 -8.55
CA VAL A 146 17.51 -15.29 -9.59
C VAL A 146 18.16 -15.27 -10.98
N ASN A 147 18.90 -14.21 -11.30
CA ASN A 147 19.45 -14.00 -12.64
C ASN A 147 20.95 -14.34 -12.73
N LYS A 148 21.58 -14.75 -11.62
CA LYS A 148 23.01 -15.05 -11.51
C LYS A 148 23.93 -13.91 -12.00
N ILE A 149 23.47 -12.67 -11.86
CA ILE A 149 24.24 -11.47 -12.21
C ILE A 149 25.07 -11.06 -10.99
N ASP A 150 26.34 -10.70 -11.19
CA ASP A 150 27.20 -10.19 -10.12
C ASP A 150 26.54 -8.99 -9.39
N PRO A 151 26.29 -9.09 -8.06
CA PRO A 151 25.69 -8.01 -7.28
C PRO A 151 26.42 -6.68 -7.39
N LEU A 152 27.74 -6.69 -7.57
CA LEU A 152 28.54 -5.46 -7.72
C LEU A 152 28.20 -4.72 -9.01
N ARG A 153 27.90 -5.44 -10.09
CA ARG A 153 27.44 -4.83 -11.35
C ARG A 153 26.05 -4.22 -11.22
N VAL A 154 25.17 -4.86 -10.46
CA VAL A 154 23.83 -4.33 -10.16
C VAL A 154 23.93 -3.04 -9.35
N LEU A 155 24.88 -2.98 -8.41
CA LEU A 155 25.15 -1.78 -7.64
C LEU A 155 25.73 -0.66 -8.52
N ALA A 156 26.73 -0.96 -9.36
CA ALA A 156 27.31 0.01 -10.29
C ALA A 156 26.25 0.59 -11.25
N ALA A 157 25.31 -0.24 -11.67
CA ALA A 157 24.24 0.17 -12.57
C ALA A 157 23.19 1.09 -11.92
N ASN A 158 23.17 1.26 -10.59
CA ASN A 158 22.37 2.29 -9.93
C ASN A 158 22.93 3.71 -10.09
N ILE A 159 24.21 3.82 -10.48
CA ILE A 159 24.90 5.10 -10.68
C ILE A 159 24.94 5.46 -12.18
N ASP A 160 24.63 4.50 -13.06
CA ASP A 160 24.62 4.69 -14.51
C ASP A 160 23.43 5.57 -14.97
N PRO A 161 23.68 6.79 -15.50
CA PRO A 161 22.63 7.70 -15.94
C PRO A 161 21.80 7.18 -17.12
N TYR A 162 22.35 6.26 -17.92
CA TYR A 162 21.71 5.74 -19.12
C TYR A 162 20.70 4.60 -18.83
N LEU A 163 20.74 4.02 -17.62
CA LEU A 163 19.87 2.92 -17.19
C LEU A 163 18.70 3.38 -16.29
N VAL A 164 18.48 4.69 -16.21
CA VAL A 164 17.47 5.32 -15.35
C VAL A 164 16.07 5.27 -15.98
N PRO A 165 14.99 4.95 -15.23
CA PRO A 165 14.92 4.89 -13.77
C PRO A 165 14.84 3.48 -13.19
N ARG A 166 15.86 3.12 -12.42
CA ARG A 166 15.91 1.92 -11.57
C ARG A 166 15.01 2.03 -10.34
N PRO A 167 14.58 0.90 -9.75
CA PRO A 167 13.73 0.87 -8.55
C PRO A 167 14.25 1.75 -7.40
N ALA A 168 15.54 1.68 -7.07
CA ALA A 168 16.13 2.46 -5.99
C ALA A 168 15.98 3.98 -6.19
N LEU A 169 16.20 4.49 -7.41
CA LEU A 169 16.04 5.91 -7.69
C LEU A 169 14.57 6.36 -7.61
N LYS A 170 13.63 5.52 -8.05
CA LYS A 170 12.18 5.81 -7.90
C LYS A 170 11.80 5.96 -6.42
N VAL A 171 12.34 5.10 -5.56
CA VAL A 171 12.12 5.17 -4.10
C VAL A 171 12.74 6.43 -3.50
N LEU A 172 13.96 6.81 -3.93
CA LEU A 172 14.61 8.04 -3.48
C LEU A 172 13.80 9.28 -3.87
N LEU A 173 13.41 9.39 -5.14
CA LEU A 173 12.61 10.51 -5.65
C LEU A 173 11.26 10.59 -4.95
N ALA A 174 10.56 9.46 -4.78
CA ALA A 174 9.31 9.42 -4.04
C ALA A 174 9.49 9.86 -2.57
N SER A 175 10.57 9.43 -1.92
CA SER A 175 10.87 9.81 -0.54
C SER A 175 11.15 11.31 -0.41
N ILE A 176 11.93 11.88 -1.32
CA ILE A 176 12.20 13.33 -1.38
C ILE A 176 10.90 14.11 -1.60
N ALA A 177 10.05 13.66 -2.53
CA ALA A 177 8.76 14.30 -2.80
C ALA A 177 7.85 14.31 -1.56
N VAL A 178 7.80 13.20 -0.81
CA VAL A 178 7.05 13.12 0.46
C VAL A 178 7.62 14.09 1.50
N ILE A 179 8.94 14.15 1.67
CA ILE A 179 9.58 15.08 2.61
C ILE A 179 9.28 16.54 2.23
N ALA A 180 9.35 16.87 0.93
CA ALA A 180 9.02 18.20 0.42
C ALA A 180 7.54 18.55 0.68
N ALA A 181 6.61 17.61 0.44
CA ALA A 181 5.20 17.82 0.75
C ALA A 181 4.94 18.03 2.25
N VAL A 182 5.63 17.29 3.12
CA VAL A 182 5.57 17.48 4.58
C VAL A 182 6.11 18.86 4.97
N ALA A 183 7.24 19.29 4.39
CA ALA A 183 7.81 20.60 4.64
C ALA A 183 6.87 21.73 4.20
N ALA A 184 6.29 21.63 3.00
CA ALA A 184 5.32 22.58 2.48
C ALA A 184 4.09 22.68 3.38
N ARG A 185 3.51 21.54 3.78
CA ARG A 185 2.36 21.52 4.69
C ARG A 185 2.67 22.16 6.05
N ARG A 186 3.86 21.90 6.61
CA ARG A 186 4.30 22.51 7.88
C ARG A 186 4.51 24.00 7.74
N GLY A 187 5.09 24.45 6.63
CA GLY A 187 5.26 25.87 6.30
C GLY A 187 3.92 26.59 6.18
N LEU A 188 2.98 26.05 5.40
CA LEU A 188 1.63 26.59 5.26
C LEU A 188 0.89 26.68 6.60
N ALA A 189 1.00 25.65 7.45
CA ALA A 189 0.40 25.68 8.79
C ALA A 189 1.07 26.72 9.70
N ALA A 190 2.38 26.93 9.60
CA ALA A 190 3.08 27.97 10.35
C ALA A 190 2.67 29.38 9.89
N LEU A 191 2.57 29.60 8.58
CA LEU A 191 2.08 30.85 8.00
C LEU A 191 0.65 31.13 8.44
N ASN A 192 -0.24 30.13 8.40
CA ASN A 192 -1.62 30.28 8.87
C ASN A 192 -1.65 30.70 10.35
N ARG A 193 -0.89 30.01 11.22
CA ARG A 193 -0.81 30.39 12.65
C ARG A 193 -0.29 31.80 12.86
N PHE A 194 0.71 32.23 12.08
CA PHE A 194 1.25 33.59 12.15
C PHE A 194 0.19 34.63 11.75
N TRP A 195 -0.50 34.41 10.63
CA TRP A 195 -1.60 35.25 10.17
C TRP A 195 -2.75 35.32 11.18
N THR A 196 -3.19 34.18 11.71
CA THR A 196 -4.25 34.13 12.73
C THR A 196 -3.86 34.90 13.99
N LYS A 197 -2.64 34.71 14.52
CA LYS A 197 -2.16 35.48 15.68
C LYS A 197 -2.18 36.99 15.42
N ARG A 198 -1.66 37.41 14.25
CA ARG A 198 -1.62 38.84 13.86
C ARG A 198 -3.02 39.42 13.66
N TYR A 199 -3.94 38.64 13.11
CA TYR A 199 -5.34 39.04 12.94
C TYR A 199 -6.02 39.24 14.30
N ILE A 200 -5.89 38.28 15.21
CA ILE A 200 -6.45 38.35 16.57
C ILE A 200 -5.93 39.58 17.33
N GLN A 201 -4.61 39.81 17.31
CA GLN A 201 -4.00 40.98 17.96
C GLN A 201 -4.48 42.34 17.42
N ARG A 202 -4.94 42.38 16.16
CA ARG A 202 -5.45 43.60 15.51
C ARG A 202 -6.95 43.82 15.70
N THR A 203 -7.71 42.75 15.94
CA THR A 203 -9.19 42.79 15.92
C THR A 203 -9.83 42.64 17.29
N ILE A 204 -9.16 42.00 18.25
CA ILE A 204 -9.67 41.84 19.61
C ILE A 204 -8.87 42.78 20.52
N PRO A 205 -9.47 43.86 21.06
CA PRO A 205 -8.82 44.70 22.04
C PRO A 205 -8.56 43.88 23.30
N THR A 206 -7.30 43.74 23.69
CA THR A 206 -6.93 43.16 24.98
C THR A 206 -7.04 44.25 26.03
N SER A 207 -8.25 44.49 26.54
CA SER A 207 -8.50 45.27 27.77
C SER A 207 -8.15 44.47 29.01
#